data_AF-A0AA45WKY5-F1
#
_entry.id   AF-A0AA45WKY5-F1
#
_cell.length_a   1.000
_cell.length_b   1.000
_cell.length_c   1.000
_cell.angle_alpha   90.00
_cell.angle_beta   90.00
_cell.angle_gamma   90.00
#
_symmetry.space_group_name_H-M   'P 1'
#
loop_
_entity.id
_entity.type
_entity.pdbx_description
1 polymer ?
#
loop_
_entity_poly.entity_id
_entity_poly.type
_entity_poly.pdbx_seq_one_letter_code
_entity_poly.pdbx_strand_id
1 'polypeptide(L)' 'MERNFWGRDNEKCPRCGSKMVSQTENDEYLCDDCGYRWVED' A
#
# COMPACT_ATOMS: atom_id res chain seq x y z
N MET A 1 14.85 6.65 21.83
CA MET A 1 13.74 5.69 21.65
C MET A 1 13.60 5.47 20.15
N GLU A 2 14.38 4.53 19.66
CA GLU A 2 14.41 4.13 18.26
C GLU A 2 13.10 3.41 17.95
N ARG A 3 12.24 4.05 17.18
CA ARG A 3 11.01 3.44 16.71
C ARG A 3 11.41 2.36 15.72
N ASN A 4 11.32 1.11 16.14
CA ASN A 4 11.34 -0.06 15.28
C ASN A 4 10.18 0.05 14.27
N PHE A 5 10.43 0.77 13.18
CA PHE A 5 9.50 1.02 12.08
C PHE A 5 9.61 -0.16 11.11
N TRP A 6 9.14 -1.34 11.53
CA TRP A 6 8.92 -2.48 10.62
C TRP A 6 7.62 -2.28 9.81
N GLY A 7 7.34 -1.06 9.40
CA GLY A 7 6.29 -0.77 8.43
C GLY A 7 6.93 -0.85 7.06
N ARG A 8 6.80 -1.99 6.39
CA ARG A 8 7.07 -2.21 4.96
C ARG A 8 6.86 -0.91 4.19
N ASP A 9 7.98 -0.27 3.85
CA ASP A 9 8.02 1.11 3.42
C ASP A 9 7.35 1.25 2.04
N ASN A 10 6.25 2.00 2.00
CA ASN A 10 5.74 2.67 0.81
C ASN A 10 5.32 1.78 -0.37
N GLU A 11 4.30 0.95 -0.19
CA GLU A 11 3.43 0.60 -1.31
C GLU A 11 2.66 1.88 -1.70
N LYS A 12 3.22 2.67 -2.61
CA LYS A 12 2.52 3.81 -3.19
C LYS A 12 1.66 3.30 -4.32
N CYS A 13 0.46 3.86 -4.44
CA CYS A 13 -0.39 3.58 -5.58
C CYS A 13 0.34 3.97 -6.88
N PRO A 14 0.52 3.05 -7.84
CA PRO A 14 1.20 3.36 -9.11
C PRO A 14 0.35 4.29 -9.99
N ARG A 15 -0.94 4.44 -9.71
CA ARG A 15 -1.84 5.30 -10.48
C ARG A 15 -1.83 6.75 -9.99
N CYS A 16 -1.99 6.98 -8.68
CA CYS A 16 -2.10 8.33 -8.13
C CYS A 16 -0.91 8.76 -7.25
N GLY A 17 0.00 7.84 -6.92
CA GLY A 17 1.13 8.10 -6.03
C GLY A 17 0.76 8.18 -4.54
N SER A 18 -0.50 7.93 -4.17
CA SER A 18 -0.94 7.96 -2.77
C SER A 18 -0.28 6.85 -1.97
N LYS A 19 0.07 7.16 -0.71
CA LYS A 19 0.59 6.19 0.26
C LYS A 19 -0.52 5.46 1.01
N MET A 20 -1.77 5.87 0.79
CA MET A 20 -2.95 5.25 1.41
C MET A 20 -3.32 4.03 0.58
N VAL A 21 -2.70 2.91 0.93
CA VAL A 21 -2.95 1.62 0.30
C VAL A 21 -3.22 0.59 1.38
N SER A 22 -4.15 -0.31 1.10
CA SER A 22 -4.60 -1.36 1.99
C SER A 22 -4.32 -2.69 1.31
N GLN A 23 -3.61 -3.61 1.98
CA GLN A 23 -3.55 -5.00 1.55
C GLN A 23 -4.84 -5.71 1.92
N THR A 24 -5.34 -6.50 0.98
CA THR A 24 -6.46 -7.42 1.17
C THR A 24 -5.94 -8.81 1.53
N GLU A 25 -6.82 -9.71 1.98
CA GLU A 25 -6.48 -11.10 2.32
C GLU A 25 -6.00 -11.94 1.12
N ASN A 26 -6.14 -11.42 -0.10
CA ASN A 26 -5.69 -12.08 -1.34
C ASN A 26 -4.35 -11.56 -1.87
N ASP A 27 -3.53 -10.91 -1.03
CA ASP A 27 -2.29 -10.22 -1.44
C ASP A 27 -2.54 -9.14 -2.53
N GLU A 28 -3.77 -8.66 -2.69
CA GLU A 28 -4.10 -7.52 -3.54
C GLU A 28 -3.97 -6.22 -2.73
N TYR A 29 -3.39 -5.20 -3.34
CA TYR A 29 -3.35 -3.83 -2.86
C TYR A 29 -4.53 -3.05 -3.40
N LEU A 30 -5.18 -2.28 -2.53
CA LEU A 30 -6.21 -1.31 -2.88
C LEU A 30 -5.78 0.09 -2.43
N CYS A 31 -5.78 1.06 -3.34
CA CYS A 31 -5.58 2.45 -2.99
C CYS A 31 -6.88 3.07 -2.47
N ASP A 32 -6.86 3.55 -1.23
CA ASP A 32 -8.02 4.18 -0.58
C ASP A 32 -8.34 5.56 -1.16
N ASP A 33 -7.35 6.20 -1.81
CA ASP A 33 -7.47 7.56 -2.36
C ASP A 33 -8.12 7.58 -3.75
N CYS A 34 -7.73 6.66 -4.63
CA CYS A 34 -8.24 6.62 -6.01
C CYS A 34 -9.03 5.36 -6.38
N GLY A 35 -9.12 4.39 -5.46
CA GLY A 35 -9.80 3.11 -5.67
C GLY A 35 -9.09 2.15 -6.62
N TYR A 36 -7.83 2.41 -6.97
CA TYR A 36 -7.05 1.53 -7.85
C TYR A 36 -6.60 0.28 -7.11
N ARG A 37 -6.77 -0.91 -7.71
CA ARG A 37 -6.34 -2.19 -7.14
C ARG A 37 -5.27 -2.86 -8.00
N TRP A 38 -4.27 -3.48 -7.39
CA TRP A 38 -3.20 -4.22 -8.08
C TRP A 38 -2.66 -5.35 -7.20
N VAL A 39 -2.07 -6.36 -7.81
CA VAL A 39 -1.32 -7.42 -7.13
C VAL A 39 0.16 -7.16 -7.29
N GLU A 40 0.97 -7.42 -6.27
CA GLU A 40 2.41 -7.63 -6.46
C GLU A 40 2.62 -9.12 -6.76
N ASP A 41 3.22 -9.43 -7.91
CA ASP A 41 3.58 -10.79 -8.32
C ASP A 41 4.87 -11.27 -7.62
#